data_AF-A0A9C9G8I6-F1
#
_entry.id   AF-A0A9C9G8I6-F1
#
_cell.length_a   1.000
_cell.length_b   1.000
_cell.length_c   1.000
_cell.angle_alpha   90.00
_cell.angle_beta   90.00
_cell.angle_gamma   90.00
#
_symmetry.space_group_name_H-M   'P 1'
#
loop_
_entity.id
_entity.type
_entity.pdbx_description
1 polymer ?
#
loop_
_entity_poly.entity_id
_entity_poly.type
_entity_poly.pdbx_seq_one_letter_code
_entity_poly.pdbx_strand_id
1 'polypeptide(L)'
;MVLLQACDKAPTEAADKGSAVQESASTAPAKASATQEKAPEIQEKPVKLSAAYSGKVYSPYAKPGIPLRPLWGDSHLHTSLSMDAGLFGNRLPPKDAYRFARGEEVISSTGQAVRLSRPLDWLVVADHSDGIGLVGDIASGKPELMKYEQAARWNKGMKAGGEESVKAAYNLIETFSQGKMEPEMLAMYSPGATAFKNLWEGVIADAETYNEPGRFTALIGFEWTSLIKGNNMHRVVIMRDGPEEAKQVVPFTMTAPQGSPDPRDLWKYLADYENKTGGKILAIAHNGNLSNGIMFPLDAQWNGTKLDETYVTQRSKWEPIYEATQIKGDGEAHPFLSPDDEFADYENWDIGNLDVSVAKTNEMLAG
;
A
#
# COMPACT_ATOMS: atom_id res chain seq x y z
N MET A 1 9.18 -9.17 1.77
CA MET A 1 8.82 -10.45 1.12
C MET A 1 8.77 -11.54 2.20
N VAL A 2 7.62 -11.71 2.85
CA VAL A 2 7.38 -12.80 3.80
C VAL A 2 6.62 -13.85 3.00
N LEU A 3 7.33 -14.85 2.43
CA LEU A 3 6.67 -15.96 1.77
C LEU A 3 5.86 -16.76 2.81
N LEU A 4 4.54 -16.81 2.64
CA LEU A 4 3.75 -17.96 3.09
C LEU A 4 4.03 -19.10 2.11
N GLN A 5 5.19 -19.73 2.24
CA GLN A 5 5.50 -20.91 1.44
C GLN A 5 4.85 -22.12 2.12
N ALA A 6 3.82 -22.63 1.47
CA ALA A 6 3.33 -23.98 1.69
C ALA A 6 4.52 -24.96 1.69
N CYS A 7 4.55 -25.83 2.69
CA CYS A 7 5.52 -26.91 2.79
C CYS A 7 5.54 -27.75 1.51
N ASP A 8 6.64 -27.74 0.76
CA ASP A 8 7.32 -28.98 0.37
C ASP A 8 8.65 -28.79 -0.37
N LYS A 9 9.60 -29.67 0.02
CA LYS A 9 10.83 -30.15 -0.66
C LYS A 9 12.09 -29.26 -0.70
N ALA A 10 13.11 -29.78 -0.01
CA ALA A 10 14.50 -29.35 0.00
C ALA A 10 15.21 -29.49 -1.36
N PRO A 11 16.26 -28.68 -1.60
CA PRO A 11 17.47 -29.22 -2.20
C PRO A 11 18.79 -28.78 -1.53
N THR A 12 19.80 -29.55 -1.88
CA THR A 12 21.17 -29.69 -1.38
C THR A 12 22.16 -28.57 -1.73
N GLU A 13 23.23 -28.50 -0.93
CA GLU A 13 24.44 -27.66 -1.03
C GLU A 13 25.13 -27.60 -2.40
N ALA A 14 25.76 -26.45 -2.72
CA ALA A 14 27.19 -26.36 -3.09
C ALA A 14 27.70 -24.90 -3.30
N ALA A 15 28.71 -24.54 -2.49
CA ALA A 15 29.98 -23.83 -2.75
C ALA A 15 30.12 -22.61 -3.71
N ASP A 16 30.46 -21.47 -3.10
CA ASP A 16 31.73 -20.71 -3.17
C ASP A 16 32.43 -20.44 -4.54
N LYS A 17 32.68 -19.15 -4.84
CA LYS A 17 34.02 -18.54 -4.99
C LYS A 17 33.94 -17.06 -5.40
N GLY A 18 34.65 -16.22 -4.66
CA GLY A 18 34.79 -14.79 -4.92
C GLY A 18 35.85 -14.42 -5.96
N SER A 19 35.90 -13.13 -6.28
CA SER A 19 37.13 -12.44 -6.68
C SER A 19 36.93 -10.93 -6.59
N ALA A 20 37.83 -10.28 -5.85
CA ALA A 20 37.97 -8.84 -5.71
C ALA A 20 38.74 -8.25 -6.91
N VAL A 21 38.44 -7.00 -7.28
CA VAL A 21 39.38 -6.12 -7.99
C VAL A 21 39.28 -4.69 -7.44
N GLN A 22 40.45 -4.12 -7.17
CA GLN A 22 40.74 -2.82 -6.57
C GLN A 22 40.56 -1.63 -7.53
N GLU A 23 40.29 -0.50 -6.87
CA GLU A 23 40.63 0.91 -7.14
C GLU A 23 41.42 1.30 -8.40
N SER A 24 41.00 2.44 -8.98
CA SER A 24 41.93 3.52 -9.33
C SER A 24 41.25 4.89 -9.27
N ALA A 25 41.82 5.77 -8.45
CA ALA A 25 41.49 7.19 -8.31
C ALA A 25 42.05 8.04 -9.48
N SER A 26 41.41 9.19 -9.75
CA SER A 26 41.90 10.41 -10.46
C SER A 26 40.64 11.14 -10.96
N THR A 27 40.37 12.44 -10.87
CA THR A 27 41.16 13.66 -10.63
C THR A 27 40.13 14.79 -10.46
N ALA A 28 40.39 15.74 -9.57
CA ALA A 28 39.61 16.98 -9.45
C ALA A 28 39.85 17.94 -10.63
N PRO A 29 38.87 18.79 -10.99
CA PRO A 29 39.20 20.06 -11.61
C PRO A 29 38.75 21.27 -10.77
N ALA A 30 39.73 22.17 -10.62
CA ALA A 30 39.72 23.62 -10.51
C ALA A 30 38.40 24.37 -10.25
N LYS A 31 38.46 25.20 -9.19
CA LYS A 31 37.54 26.30 -8.89
C LYS A 31 37.56 27.33 -10.03
N ALA A 32 36.41 27.58 -10.66
CA ALA A 32 36.15 28.78 -11.44
C ALA A 32 35.19 29.69 -10.65
N SER A 33 35.63 30.93 -10.43
CA SER A 33 34.85 32.01 -9.82
C SER A 33 33.74 32.45 -10.77
N ALA A 34 32.48 32.33 -10.35
CA ALA A 34 31.32 32.85 -11.07
C ALA A 34 30.72 34.02 -10.26
N THR A 35 30.83 35.22 -10.80
CA THR A 35 30.07 36.40 -10.39
C THR A 35 28.58 36.13 -10.59
N GLN A 36 27.79 36.21 -9.50
CA GLN A 36 26.33 36.14 -9.56
C GLN A 36 25.76 37.45 -10.12
N GLU A 37 25.40 37.47 -11.40
CA GLU A 37 24.38 38.40 -11.89
C GLU A 37 23.00 37.75 -11.71
N LYS A 38 22.09 38.51 -11.08
CA LYS A 38 20.72 38.11 -10.80
C LYS A 38 19.93 38.12 -12.13
N ALA A 39 19.53 36.95 -12.61
CA ALA A 39 18.68 36.85 -13.80
C ALA A 39 17.28 37.44 -13.53
N PRO A 40 16.69 38.19 -14.47
CA PRO A 40 15.36 38.77 -14.29
C PRO A 40 14.28 37.68 -14.34
N GLU A 41 13.29 37.84 -13.47
CA GLU A 41 12.12 36.96 -13.34
C GLU A 41 11.19 37.14 -14.54
N ILE A 42 11.09 36.12 -15.39
CA ILE A 42 10.22 36.11 -16.57
C ILE A 42 8.85 35.57 -16.14
N GLN A 43 7.85 36.45 -16.05
CA GLN A 43 6.45 36.05 -15.92
C GLN A 43 5.99 35.38 -17.22
N GLU A 44 5.90 34.05 -17.24
CA GLU A 44 5.36 33.30 -18.38
C GLU A 44 3.83 33.45 -18.44
N LYS A 45 3.34 34.30 -19.35
CA LYS A 45 1.98 34.16 -19.88
C LYS A 45 2.00 33.02 -20.91
N PRO A 46 1.03 32.10 -20.91
CA PRO A 46 1.01 30.98 -21.84
C PRO A 46 0.70 31.48 -23.26
N VAL A 47 1.74 31.80 -24.02
CA VAL A 47 1.63 32.03 -25.45
C VAL A 47 1.61 30.67 -26.13
N LYS A 48 0.49 30.35 -26.81
CA LYS A 48 0.39 29.18 -27.70
C LYS A 48 1.31 29.39 -28.92
N LEU A 49 2.60 29.12 -28.73
CA LEU A 49 3.67 29.21 -29.73
C LEU A 49 3.44 28.28 -30.94
N SER A 50 2.53 27.32 -30.84
CA SER A 50 2.16 26.41 -31.93
C SER A 50 1.46 27.10 -33.11
N ALA A 51 0.86 28.28 -32.90
CA ALA A 51 0.14 29.00 -33.95
C ALA A 51 1.02 29.93 -34.81
N ALA A 52 2.28 30.17 -34.40
CA ALA A 52 3.15 31.18 -35.01
C ALA A 52 4.29 30.60 -35.89
N TYR A 53 4.35 29.28 -36.11
CA TYR A 53 5.47 28.67 -36.83
C TYR A 53 5.02 27.63 -37.87
N SER A 54 5.30 27.89 -39.15
CA SER A 54 4.96 27.03 -40.31
C SER A 54 6.17 26.28 -40.90
N GLY A 55 7.32 26.27 -40.21
CA GLY A 55 8.53 25.57 -40.67
C GLY A 55 8.59 24.10 -40.28
N LYS A 56 9.30 23.29 -41.09
CA LYS A 56 9.68 21.90 -40.75
C LYS A 56 10.59 21.91 -39.53
N VAL A 57 10.14 21.30 -38.43
CA VAL A 57 10.91 21.14 -37.18
C VAL A 57 12.17 20.31 -37.47
N TYR A 58 13.35 20.89 -37.21
CA TYR A 58 14.66 20.23 -37.47
C TYR A 58 15.03 19.16 -36.43
N SER A 59 14.35 19.11 -35.28
CA SER A 59 14.54 18.07 -34.25
C SER A 59 13.21 17.45 -33.85
N PRO A 60 12.76 16.37 -34.51
CA PRO A 60 11.55 15.64 -34.13
C PRO A 60 11.63 15.02 -32.73
N TYR A 61 12.82 15.01 -32.11
CA TYR A 61 13.09 14.51 -30.75
C TYR A 61 13.12 15.60 -29.69
N ALA A 62 12.99 16.88 -30.04
CA ALA A 62 12.87 17.95 -29.05
C ALA A 62 11.46 17.90 -28.43
N LYS A 63 11.37 17.63 -27.12
CA LYS A 63 10.11 17.50 -26.35
C LYS A 63 9.18 16.40 -26.90
N PRO A 64 9.61 15.13 -26.87
CA PRO A 64 8.67 14.04 -27.17
C PRO A 64 7.50 14.14 -26.20
N GLY A 65 6.27 14.20 -26.71
CA GLY A 65 5.04 14.24 -25.91
C GLY A 65 4.72 12.91 -25.20
N ILE A 66 5.70 12.02 -25.11
CA ILE A 66 5.61 10.68 -24.53
C ILE A 66 6.77 10.47 -23.55
N PRO A 67 6.54 9.84 -22.38
CA PRO A 67 7.61 9.50 -21.45
C PRO A 67 8.63 8.56 -22.11
N LEU A 68 9.92 8.90 -22.01
CA LEU A 68 11.01 8.09 -22.61
C LEU A 68 11.72 7.17 -21.61
N ARG A 69 11.45 7.31 -20.31
CA ARG A 69 12.06 6.52 -19.24
C ARG A 69 11.00 5.67 -18.56
N PRO A 70 11.05 4.33 -18.66
CA PRO A 70 10.23 3.48 -17.81
C PRO A 70 10.68 3.64 -16.36
N LEU A 71 9.72 3.82 -15.46
CA LEU A 71 9.94 3.88 -14.01
C LEU A 71 9.44 2.59 -13.38
N TRP A 72 10.14 2.11 -12.36
CA TRP A 72 9.82 0.88 -11.62
C TRP A 72 9.56 1.24 -10.17
N GLY A 73 8.42 0.85 -9.63
CA GLY A 73 8.09 1.12 -8.24
C GLY A 73 7.00 0.22 -7.74
N ASP A 74 6.61 0.44 -6.49
CA ASP A 74 5.68 -0.40 -5.75
C ASP A 74 4.58 0.47 -5.14
N SER A 75 3.34 0.21 -5.55
CA SER A 75 2.14 0.92 -5.09
C SER A 75 1.57 0.38 -3.80
N HIS A 76 2.09 -0.71 -3.26
CA HIS A 76 1.39 -1.41 -2.20
C HIS A 76 2.37 -2.18 -1.29
N LEU A 77 2.96 -1.46 -0.34
CA LEU A 77 3.86 -2.02 0.66
C LEU A 77 3.35 -1.79 2.08
N HIS A 78 3.31 -2.87 2.86
CA HIS A 78 3.03 -2.85 4.30
C HIS A 78 4.30 -2.91 5.15
N THR A 79 4.28 -2.20 6.27
CA THR A 79 5.38 -2.06 7.25
C THR A 79 4.98 -2.65 8.60
N SER A 80 5.77 -2.43 9.64
CA SER A 80 5.43 -2.81 11.01
C SER A 80 4.21 -2.09 11.58
N LEU A 81 3.70 -1.03 10.91
CA LEU A 81 2.49 -0.33 11.33
C LEU A 81 1.22 -1.05 10.88
N SER A 82 1.27 -1.83 9.78
CA SER A 82 0.12 -2.59 9.34
C SER A 82 -0.20 -3.75 10.28
N MET A 83 -1.50 -4.03 10.40
CA MET A 83 -2.02 -5.15 11.17
C MET A 83 -1.51 -6.50 10.62
N ASP A 84 -1.62 -6.73 9.31
CA ASP A 84 -1.29 -8.03 8.72
C ASP A 84 0.21 -8.28 8.70
N ALA A 85 1.00 -7.33 8.19
CA ALA A 85 2.45 -7.45 8.13
C ALA A 85 3.05 -7.59 9.54
N GLY A 86 2.56 -6.81 10.52
CA GLY A 86 2.94 -6.96 11.93
C GLY A 86 2.62 -8.34 12.49
N LEU A 87 1.45 -8.90 12.18
CA LEU A 87 1.06 -10.24 12.63
C LEU A 87 1.94 -11.34 12.02
N PHE A 88 2.33 -11.20 10.76
CA PHE A 88 3.17 -12.15 10.04
C PHE A 88 4.67 -11.87 10.16
N GLY A 89 5.08 -11.13 11.19
CA GLY A 89 6.48 -11.05 11.60
C GLY A 89 7.27 -9.89 11.00
N ASN A 90 6.67 -8.99 10.22
CA ASN A 90 7.34 -7.77 9.79
C ASN A 90 7.54 -6.82 10.98
N ARG A 91 8.78 -6.40 11.19
CA ARG A 91 9.20 -5.48 12.25
C ARG A 91 9.86 -4.21 11.71
N LEU A 92 9.93 -4.06 10.38
CA LEU A 92 10.56 -2.89 9.75
C LEU A 92 9.57 -1.71 9.70
N PRO A 93 9.95 -0.53 10.23
CA PRO A 93 9.13 0.68 10.15
C PRO A 93 9.16 1.33 8.74
N PRO A 94 8.25 2.30 8.46
CA PRO A 94 8.19 3.00 7.17
C PRO A 94 9.52 3.59 6.69
N LYS A 95 10.30 4.22 7.59
CA LYS A 95 11.64 4.70 7.26
C LYS A 95 12.54 3.64 6.61
N ASP A 96 12.51 2.39 7.09
CA ASP A 96 13.38 1.33 6.57
C ASP A 96 12.86 0.78 5.24
N ALA A 97 11.54 0.82 5.02
CA ALA A 97 10.95 0.53 3.72
C ALA A 97 11.46 1.48 2.63
N TYR A 98 11.48 2.80 2.89
CA TYR A 98 12.01 3.78 1.94
C TYR A 98 13.51 3.61 1.71
N ARG A 99 14.30 3.39 2.77
CA ARG A 99 15.74 3.10 2.64
C ARG A 99 15.98 1.89 1.74
N PHE A 100 15.25 0.80 1.97
CA PHE A 100 15.35 -0.41 1.17
C PHE A 100 14.97 -0.16 -0.30
N ALA A 101 13.86 0.55 -0.55
CA ALA A 101 13.42 0.91 -1.91
C ALA A 101 14.45 1.78 -2.65
N ARG A 102 15.15 2.67 -1.95
CA ARG A 102 16.25 3.49 -2.50
C ARG A 102 17.55 2.70 -2.72
N GLY A 103 17.58 1.41 -2.38
CA GLY A 103 18.72 0.52 -2.55
C GLY A 103 19.75 0.61 -1.42
N GLU A 104 19.39 1.19 -0.28
CA GLU A 104 20.19 1.09 0.93
C GLU A 104 20.10 -0.33 1.52
N GLU A 105 21.10 -0.70 2.30
CA GLU A 105 21.06 -1.93 3.09
C GLU A 105 20.23 -1.72 4.36
N VAL A 106 19.36 -2.69 4.66
CA VAL A 106 18.56 -2.74 5.90
C VAL A 106 18.67 -4.13 6.53
N ILE A 107 18.37 -4.22 7.83
CA ILE A 107 18.29 -5.50 8.52
C ILE A 107 16.85 -6.00 8.45
N SER A 108 16.66 -7.19 7.86
CA SER A 108 15.36 -7.84 7.77
C SER A 108 14.81 -8.22 9.15
N SER A 109 13.53 -8.56 9.22
CA SER A 109 12.92 -9.06 10.47
C SER A 109 13.50 -10.40 10.94
N THR A 110 14.22 -11.11 10.07
CA THR A 110 14.96 -12.34 10.39
C THR A 110 16.42 -12.07 10.82
N GLY A 111 16.82 -10.80 10.91
CA GLY A 111 18.16 -10.38 11.33
C GLY A 111 19.21 -10.40 10.22
N GLN A 112 18.82 -10.59 8.97
CA GLN A 112 19.73 -10.68 7.83
C GLN A 112 19.88 -9.31 7.16
N ALA A 113 21.11 -8.93 6.78
CA ALA A 113 21.33 -7.77 5.95
C ALA A 113 20.78 -8.03 4.54
N VAL A 114 19.92 -7.13 4.05
CA VAL A 114 19.27 -7.24 2.74
C VAL A 114 19.32 -5.91 2.00
N ARG A 115 19.40 -5.99 0.68
CA ARG A 115 19.40 -4.85 -0.23
C ARG A 115 18.81 -5.24 -1.59
N LEU A 116 18.07 -4.35 -2.22
CA LEU A 116 17.62 -4.55 -3.60
C LEU A 116 18.81 -4.53 -4.59
N SER A 117 18.82 -5.46 -5.54
CA SER A 117 19.79 -5.47 -6.64
C SER A 117 19.63 -4.23 -7.53
N ARG A 118 18.38 -3.74 -7.66
CA ARG A 118 18.02 -2.50 -8.35
C ARG A 118 17.11 -1.66 -7.45
N PRO A 119 17.46 -0.40 -7.15
CA PRO A 119 16.57 0.53 -6.47
C PRO A 119 15.28 0.78 -7.27
N LEU A 120 14.19 1.05 -6.56
CA LEU A 120 12.95 1.53 -7.13
C LEU A 120 13.06 3.02 -7.45
N ASP A 121 12.27 3.48 -8.41
CA ASP A 121 12.07 4.89 -8.75
C ASP A 121 10.99 5.53 -7.85
N TRP A 122 10.08 4.74 -7.25
CA TRP A 122 9.06 5.23 -6.32
C TRP A 122 8.52 4.11 -5.39
N LEU A 123 7.92 4.51 -4.27
CA LEU A 123 7.26 3.61 -3.32
C LEU A 123 6.05 4.30 -2.67
N VAL A 124 4.96 3.55 -2.48
CA VAL A 124 3.87 3.88 -1.55
C VAL A 124 3.97 2.95 -0.33
N VAL A 125 4.14 3.53 0.86
CA VAL A 125 3.86 2.80 2.10
C VAL A 125 2.36 2.87 2.34
N ALA A 126 1.68 1.73 2.26
CA ALA A 126 0.24 1.60 2.29
C ALA A 126 -0.21 0.71 3.45
N ASP A 127 0.21 1.04 4.68
CA ASP A 127 -0.26 0.32 5.87
C ASP A 127 -1.79 0.45 6.04
N HIS A 128 -2.43 -0.60 6.58
CA HIS A 128 -3.85 -0.56 6.90
C HIS A 128 -4.20 0.61 7.82
N SER A 129 -5.23 1.39 7.44
CA SER A 129 -5.75 2.48 8.25
C SER A 129 -6.34 1.98 9.56
N ASP A 130 -7.18 0.94 9.52
CA ASP A 130 -7.85 0.41 10.70
C ASP A 130 -6.83 -0.27 11.61
N GLY A 131 -6.70 0.23 12.84
CA GLY A 131 -5.75 -0.32 13.81
C GLY A 131 -4.28 -0.07 13.45
N ILE A 132 -3.97 0.96 12.65
CA ILE A 132 -2.58 1.34 12.34
C ILE A 132 -1.73 1.43 13.61
N GLY A 133 -0.63 0.69 13.67
CA GLY A 133 0.29 0.63 14.82
C GLY A 133 -0.19 -0.23 16.00
N LEU A 134 -1.44 -0.69 16.04
CA LEU A 134 -2.01 -1.48 17.15
C LEU A 134 -1.22 -2.77 17.38
N VAL A 135 -0.92 -3.51 16.31
CA VAL A 135 -0.23 -4.81 16.43
C VAL A 135 1.19 -4.66 16.97
N GLY A 136 1.91 -3.63 16.56
CA GLY A 136 3.24 -3.33 17.10
C GLY A 136 3.19 -3.02 18.60
N ASP A 137 2.20 -2.24 19.05
CA ASP A 137 2.00 -1.92 20.46
C ASP A 137 1.51 -3.12 21.28
N ILE A 138 0.69 -4.00 20.70
CA ILE A 138 0.33 -5.29 21.31
C ILE A 138 1.59 -6.13 21.47
N ALA A 139 2.39 -6.31 20.42
CA ALA A 139 3.60 -7.13 20.45
C ALA A 139 4.63 -6.65 21.49
N SER A 140 4.80 -5.33 21.61
CA SER A 140 5.68 -4.71 22.62
C SER A 140 5.15 -4.83 24.05
N GLY A 141 3.87 -5.16 24.22
CA GLY A 141 3.23 -5.30 25.53
C GLY A 141 2.90 -3.96 26.18
N LYS A 142 2.51 -2.96 25.39
CA LYS A 142 2.14 -1.62 25.86
C LYS A 142 1.14 -1.71 27.03
N PRO A 143 1.46 -1.17 28.23
CA PRO A 143 0.66 -1.39 29.44
C PRO A 143 -0.82 -1.04 29.31
N GLU A 144 -1.14 0.03 28.57
CA GLU A 144 -2.51 0.48 28.33
C GLU A 144 -3.36 -0.53 27.56
N LEU A 145 -2.72 -1.40 26.75
CA LEU A 145 -3.41 -2.46 26.01
C LEU A 145 -3.51 -3.75 26.81
N MET A 146 -2.53 -4.05 27.67
CA MET A 146 -2.49 -5.31 28.42
C MET A 146 -3.62 -5.45 29.46
N LYS A 147 -4.39 -4.38 29.71
CA LYS A 147 -5.62 -4.45 30.51
C LYS A 147 -6.77 -5.15 29.77
N TYR A 148 -6.74 -5.19 28.43
CA TYR A 148 -7.75 -5.86 27.62
C TYR A 148 -7.35 -7.33 27.42
N GLU A 149 -8.29 -8.24 27.69
CA GLU A 149 -8.05 -9.69 27.58
C GLU A 149 -7.60 -10.08 26.16
N GLN A 150 -8.24 -9.51 25.13
CA GLN A 150 -7.89 -9.77 23.73
C GLN A 150 -6.41 -9.46 23.44
N ALA A 151 -5.95 -8.26 23.78
CA ALA A 151 -4.57 -7.83 23.58
C ALA A 151 -3.57 -8.64 24.40
N ALA A 152 -3.88 -8.96 25.66
CA ALA A 152 -3.03 -9.78 26.51
C ALA A 152 -2.88 -11.21 25.96
N ARG A 153 -3.98 -11.82 25.48
CA ARG A 153 -3.98 -13.13 24.82
C ARG A 153 -3.13 -13.12 23.55
N TRP A 154 -3.33 -12.15 22.67
CA TRP A 154 -2.55 -12.06 21.43
C TRP A 154 -1.07 -11.78 21.70
N ASN A 155 -0.73 -10.90 22.65
CA ASN A 155 0.67 -10.66 23.05
C ASN A 155 1.35 -11.96 23.51
N LYS A 156 0.66 -12.75 24.34
CA LYS A 156 1.19 -14.04 24.82
C LYS A 156 1.50 -14.99 23.67
N GLY A 157 0.58 -15.13 22.70
CA GLY A 157 0.79 -15.98 21.53
C GLY A 157 1.91 -15.48 20.63
N MET A 158 1.96 -14.18 20.34
CA MET A 158 3.05 -13.57 19.56
C MET A 158 4.42 -13.77 20.20
N LYS A 159 4.53 -13.65 21.54
CA LYS A 159 5.77 -13.89 22.28
C LYS A 159 6.19 -15.35 22.30
N ALA A 160 5.23 -16.27 22.32
CA ALA A 160 5.51 -17.70 22.26
C ALA A 160 6.12 -18.11 20.90
N GLY A 161 5.79 -17.40 19.82
CA GLY A 161 6.28 -17.70 18.48
C GLY A 161 5.65 -18.97 17.89
N GLY A 162 6.14 -19.39 16.74
CA GLY A 162 5.70 -20.63 16.07
C GLY A 162 4.19 -20.72 15.88
N GLU A 163 3.63 -21.90 16.12
CA GLU A 163 2.19 -22.18 15.97
C GLU A 163 1.31 -21.29 16.86
N GLU A 164 1.77 -20.91 18.05
CA GLU A 164 1.01 -20.04 18.97
C GLU A 164 0.91 -18.60 18.45
N SER A 165 1.95 -18.12 17.77
CA SER A 165 1.89 -16.83 17.07
C SER A 165 0.94 -16.87 15.88
N VAL A 166 0.93 -17.99 15.14
CA VAL A 166 -0.01 -18.20 14.02
C VAL A 166 -1.45 -18.23 14.52
N LYS A 167 -1.74 -18.96 15.61
CA LYS A 167 -3.07 -18.97 16.25
C LYS A 167 -3.50 -17.58 16.72
N ALA A 168 -2.58 -16.82 17.32
CA ALA A 168 -2.87 -15.45 17.75
C ALA A 168 -3.19 -14.53 16.56
N ALA A 169 -2.44 -14.65 15.46
CA ALA A 169 -2.69 -13.89 14.23
C ALA A 169 -4.06 -14.21 13.64
N TYR A 170 -4.38 -15.49 13.44
CA TYR A 170 -5.70 -15.90 12.94
C TYR A 170 -6.83 -15.44 13.86
N ASN A 171 -6.67 -15.59 15.17
CA ASN A 171 -7.71 -15.16 16.11
C ASN A 171 -7.92 -13.64 16.08
N LEU A 172 -6.87 -12.84 15.90
CA LEU A 172 -7.00 -11.39 15.74
C LEU A 172 -7.73 -11.05 14.43
N ILE A 173 -7.30 -11.63 13.30
CA ILE A 173 -7.92 -11.43 11.98
C ILE A 173 -9.40 -11.79 12.02
N GLU A 174 -9.77 -12.94 12.59
CA GLU A 174 -11.15 -13.38 12.77
C GLU A 174 -11.92 -12.39 13.66
N THR A 175 -11.33 -11.97 14.80
CA THR A 175 -11.97 -11.02 15.72
C THR A 175 -12.27 -9.69 15.03
N PHE A 176 -11.33 -9.17 14.22
CA PHE A 176 -11.52 -7.96 13.45
C PHE A 176 -12.54 -8.13 12.32
N SER A 177 -12.41 -9.20 11.53
CA SER A 177 -13.30 -9.53 10.40
C SER A 177 -14.77 -9.69 10.81
N GLN A 178 -14.99 -10.13 12.05
CA GLN A 178 -16.32 -10.34 12.62
C GLN A 178 -16.82 -9.17 13.47
N GLY A 179 -16.10 -8.04 13.51
CA GLY A 179 -16.51 -6.84 14.25
C GLY A 179 -16.54 -7.03 15.77
N LYS A 180 -15.67 -7.90 16.31
CA LYS A 180 -15.62 -8.28 17.73
C LYS A 180 -14.43 -7.69 18.48
N MET A 181 -13.70 -6.76 17.87
CA MET A 181 -12.61 -6.05 18.55
C MET A 181 -13.15 -5.30 19.76
N GLU A 182 -12.37 -5.28 20.84
CA GLU A 182 -12.70 -4.48 22.02
C GLU A 182 -12.85 -2.99 21.64
N PRO A 183 -14.05 -2.37 21.79
CA PRO A 183 -14.32 -1.05 21.23
C PRO A 183 -13.40 0.05 21.77
N GLU A 184 -13.12 0.04 23.09
CA GLU A 184 -12.24 1.04 23.69
C GLU A 184 -10.81 0.91 23.18
N MET A 185 -10.34 -0.31 22.97
CA MET A 185 -9.01 -0.59 22.42
C MET A 185 -8.91 -0.13 20.97
N LEU A 186 -9.89 -0.46 20.13
CA LEU A 186 -9.90 -0.05 18.73
C LEU A 186 -9.97 1.48 18.60
N ALA A 187 -10.80 2.13 19.41
CA ALA A 187 -10.94 3.60 19.41
C ALA A 187 -9.62 4.35 19.71
N MET A 188 -8.66 3.73 20.42
CA MET A 188 -7.33 4.31 20.65
C MET A 188 -6.50 4.45 19.35
N TYR A 189 -6.84 3.69 18.31
CA TYR A 189 -6.16 3.64 17.01
C TYR A 189 -7.13 3.94 15.86
N SER A 190 -8.11 4.81 16.11
CA SER A 190 -9.10 5.26 15.13
C SER A 190 -9.12 6.79 14.99
N PRO A 191 -9.70 7.34 13.90
CA PRO A 191 -9.88 8.78 13.74
C PRO A 191 -10.50 9.45 14.97
N GLY A 192 -9.88 10.52 15.45
CA GLY A 192 -10.25 11.23 16.68
C GLY A 192 -9.32 10.95 17.86
N ALA A 193 -8.58 9.83 17.84
CA ALA A 193 -7.52 9.58 18.81
C ALA A 193 -6.23 10.33 18.45
N THR A 194 -5.57 10.89 19.48
CA THR A 194 -4.27 11.55 19.32
C THR A 194 -3.21 10.60 18.77
N ALA A 195 -3.20 9.34 19.19
CA ALA A 195 -2.24 8.34 18.70
C ALA A 195 -2.40 8.11 17.20
N PHE A 196 -3.63 7.95 16.71
CA PHE A 196 -3.92 7.78 15.29
C PHE A 196 -3.42 8.96 14.44
N LYS A 197 -3.74 10.18 14.87
CA LYS A 197 -3.28 11.40 14.18
C LYS A 197 -1.75 11.49 14.17
N ASN A 198 -1.09 11.25 15.30
CA ASN A 198 0.37 11.34 15.40
C ASN A 198 1.07 10.27 14.55
N LEU A 199 0.52 9.05 14.48
CA LEU A 199 1.02 7.99 13.60
C LEU A 199 0.91 8.42 12.13
N TRP A 200 -0.22 8.97 11.72
CA TRP A 200 -0.40 9.49 10.36
C TRP A 200 0.59 10.62 10.02
N GLU A 201 0.77 11.58 10.92
CA GLU A 201 1.76 12.65 10.74
C GLU A 201 3.19 12.09 10.65
N GLY A 202 3.49 11.00 11.38
CA GLY A 202 4.75 10.27 11.28
C GLY A 202 4.95 9.59 9.93
N VAL A 203 3.92 8.91 9.40
CA VAL A 203 3.95 8.29 8.06
C VAL A 203 4.22 9.34 6.98
N ILE A 204 3.54 10.49 7.06
CA ILE A 204 3.78 11.63 6.16
C ILE A 204 5.22 12.14 6.31
N ALA A 205 5.69 12.32 7.55
CA ALA A 205 7.04 12.83 7.78
C ALA A 205 8.13 11.89 7.25
N ASP A 206 7.93 10.57 7.38
CA ASP A 206 8.83 9.58 6.79
C ASP A 206 8.81 9.68 5.25
N ALA A 207 7.64 9.72 4.62
CA ALA A 207 7.54 9.89 3.16
C ALA A 207 8.31 11.15 2.69
N GLU A 208 8.08 12.29 3.33
CA GLU A 208 8.76 13.55 2.99
C GLU A 208 10.28 13.50 3.21
N THR A 209 10.72 12.86 4.30
CA THR A 209 12.15 12.75 4.62
C THR A 209 12.91 11.95 3.55
N TYR A 210 12.27 10.92 2.99
CA TYR A 210 12.90 10.02 2.01
C TYR A 210 12.57 10.38 0.56
N ASN A 211 11.68 11.34 0.32
CA ASN A 211 11.40 11.83 -1.03
C ASN A 211 12.61 12.58 -1.58
N GLU A 212 13.07 12.19 -2.78
CA GLU A 212 14.21 12.83 -3.44
C GLU A 212 13.81 13.19 -4.88
N PRO A 213 13.15 14.35 -5.10
CA PRO A 213 12.60 14.72 -6.40
C PRO A 213 13.61 14.58 -7.54
N GLY A 214 13.20 13.90 -8.61
CA GLY A 214 14.05 13.59 -9.76
C GLY A 214 14.93 12.34 -9.62
N ARG A 215 14.97 11.71 -8.44
CA ARG A 215 15.67 10.44 -8.19
C ARG A 215 14.79 9.35 -7.61
N PHE A 216 13.95 9.67 -6.63
CA PHE A 216 13.04 8.74 -5.98
C PHE A 216 11.80 9.49 -5.50
N THR A 217 10.61 8.92 -5.73
CA THR A 217 9.36 9.49 -5.22
C THR A 217 8.79 8.62 -4.10
N ALA A 218 8.77 9.17 -2.88
CA ALA A 218 7.99 8.61 -1.79
C ALA A 218 6.57 9.18 -1.88
N LEU A 219 5.59 8.32 -2.17
CA LEU A 219 4.19 8.71 -2.27
C LEU A 219 3.51 8.54 -0.91
N ILE A 220 2.73 9.54 -0.52
CA ILE A 220 1.92 9.48 0.71
C ILE A 220 0.68 8.65 0.42
N GLY A 221 0.47 7.60 1.22
CA GLY A 221 -0.69 6.73 1.07
C GLY A 221 -1.01 5.95 2.34
N PHE A 222 -2.11 5.24 2.28
CA PHE A 222 -2.58 4.29 3.29
C PHE A 222 -3.49 3.28 2.60
N GLU A 223 -3.77 2.16 3.26
CA GLU A 223 -4.72 1.19 2.72
C GLU A 223 -6.03 1.20 3.53
N TRP A 224 -7.14 1.48 2.84
CA TRP A 224 -8.48 1.34 3.41
C TRP A 224 -8.97 -0.09 3.22
N THR A 225 -9.41 -0.69 4.31
CA THR A 225 -9.94 -2.06 4.34
C THR A 225 -11.42 -2.03 4.63
N SER A 226 -12.23 -2.71 3.82
CA SER A 226 -13.64 -3.00 4.13
C SER A 226 -13.81 -4.48 4.40
N LEU A 227 -14.40 -4.81 5.55
CA LEU A 227 -14.71 -6.19 5.94
C LEU A 227 -16.21 -6.34 6.18
N ILE A 228 -16.86 -7.10 5.31
CA ILE A 228 -18.27 -7.48 5.42
C ILE A 228 -18.34 -8.95 5.86
N LYS A 229 -18.30 -9.19 7.17
CA LYS A 229 -18.29 -10.56 7.74
C LYS A 229 -17.20 -11.45 7.13
N GLY A 230 -15.97 -10.94 7.05
CA GLY A 230 -14.83 -11.61 6.44
C GLY A 230 -14.67 -11.39 4.93
N ASN A 231 -15.73 -11.00 4.21
CA ASN A 231 -15.61 -10.61 2.80
C ASN A 231 -14.83 -9.30 2.71
N ASN A 232 -13.66 -9.39 2.10
CA ASN A 232 -12.63 -8.38 2.22
C ASN A 232 -12.46 -7.59 0.92
N MET A 233 -12.58 -6.27 1.02
CA MET A 233 -12.26 -5.38 -0.08
C MET A 233 -11.23 -4.36 0.37
N HIS A 234 -10.13 -4.25 -0.35
CA HIS A 234 -9.07 -3.31 -0.04
C HIS A 234 -8.91 -2.26 -1.12
N ARG A 235 -8.45 -1.07 -0.72
CA ARG A 235 -7.97 -0.02 -1.61
C ARG A 235 -6.73 0.65 -1.05
N VAL A 236 -5.65 0.67 -1.82
CA VAL A 236 -4.57 1.61 -1.55
C VAL A 236 -5.00 3.01 -1.96
N VAL A 237 -5.06 3.93 -1.02
CA VAL A 237 -5.34 5.34 -1.26
C VAL A 237 -4.02 6.09 -1.39
N ILE A 238 -3.83 6.78 -2.51
CA ILE A 238 -2.59 7.50 -2.83
C ILE A 238 -2.91 8.98 -3.01
N MET A 239 -2.19 9.83 -2.28
CA MET A 239 -2.22 11.28 -2.42
C MET A 239 -1.07 11.69 -3.35
N ARG A 240 -1.39 12.53 -4.34
CA ARG A 240 -0.37 13.10 -5.24
C ARG A 240 0.44 14.19 -4.55
N ASP A 241 -0.16 14.84 -3.56
CA ASP A 241 0.31 16.10 -3.00
C ASP A 241 1.18 15.87 -1.75
N GLY A 242 1.69 16.97 -1.19
CA GLY A 242 2.70 16.94 -0.13
C GLY A 242 2.10 16.98 1.28
N PRO A 243 2.93 17.32 2.28
CA PRO A 243 2.54 17.24 3.68
C PRO A 243 1.53 18.31 4.06
N GLU A 244 1.51 19.45 3.36
CA GLU A 244 0.60 20.57 3.65
C GLU A 244 -0.86 20.20 3.32
N GLU A 245 -1.09 19.39 2.29
CA GLU A 245 -2.41 18.85 1.95
C GLU A 245 -2.72 17.59 2.77
N ALA A 246 -1.78 16.64 2.83
CA ALA A 246 -1.99 15.34 3.46
C ALA A 246 -2.30 15.44 4.97
N LYS A 247 -1.71 16.40 5.68
CA LYS A 247 -1.96 16.63 7.12
C LYS A 247 -3.33 17.22 7.42
N GLN A 248 -4.07 17.69 6.42
CA GLN A 248 -5.41 18.26 6.63
C GLN A 248 -6.49 17.20 6.84
N VAL A 249 -6.17 15.94 6.55
CA VAL A 249 -7.04 14.78 6.76
C VAL A 249 -6.28 13.72 7.56
N VAL A 250 -7.02 12.73 8.05
CA VAL A 250 -6.45 11.47 8.56
C VAL A 250 -6.97 10.32 7.70
N PRO A 251 -6.32 9.14 7.68
CA PRO A 251 -6.77 7.99 6.91
C PRO A 251 -8.23 7.63 7.22
N PHE A 252 -9.02 7.40 6.16
CA PHE A 252 -10.38 6.90 6.31
C PHE A 252 -10.33 5.45 6.80
N THR A 253 -11.29 5.06 7.64
CA THR A 253 -11.34 3.71 8.22
C THR A 253 -12.67 3.02 7.87
N MET A 254 -12.77 1.73 8.12
CA MET A 254 -14.01 0.97 7.93
C MET A 254 -15.00 1.19 9.07
N THR A 255 -14.49 1.48 10.26
CA THR A 255 -15.25 1.37 11.50
C THR A 255 -15.98 2.66 11.84
N ALA A 256 -17.30 2.56 12.04
CA ALA A 256 -18.13 3.67 12.52
C ALA A 256 -17.67 4.14 13.93
N PRO A 257 -17.89 5.42 14.31
CA PRO A 257 -18.70 6.42 13.62
C PRO A 257 -17.97 7.30 12.59
N GLN A 258 -16.63 7.29 12.55
CA GLN A 258 -15.87 8.13 11.61
C GLN A 258 -15.57 7.44 10.28
N GLY A 259 -15.63 6.10 10.25
CA GLY A 259 -15.43 5.26 9.08
C GLY A 259 -16.73 4.67 8.53
N SER A 260 -16.59 3.96 7.41
CA SER A 260 -17.66 3.18 6.78
C SER A 260 -17.03 2.05 5.95
N PRO A 261 -17.67 0.86 5.86
CA PRO A 261 -17.23 -0.20 4.97
C PRO A 261 -17.76 -0.03 3.53
N ASP A 262 -18.58 0.99 3.25
CA ASP A 262 -19.14 1.24 1.91
C ASP A 262 -18.12 2.01 1.04
N PRO A 263 -17.74 1.50 -0.15
CA PRO A 263 -16.84 2.23 -1.05
C PRO A 263 -17.40 3.58 -1.50
N ARG A 264 -18.72 3.80 -1.51
CA ARG A 264 -19.32 5.11 -1.80
C ARG A 264 -18.93 6.16 -0.77
N ASP A 265 -18.79 5.78 0.49
CA ASP A 265 -18.33 6.68 1.54
C ASP A 265 -16.82 6.93 1.46
N LEU A 266 -16.04 5.94 1.03
CA LEU A 266 -14.63 6.17 0.68
C LEU A 266 -14.53 7.21 -0.46
N TRP A 267 -15.29 7.06 -1.54
CA TRP A 267 -15.27 8.02 -2.65
C TRP A 267 -15.69 9.43 -2.22
N LYS A 268 -16.62 9.53 -1.27
CA LYS A 268 -16.95 10.81 -0.65
C LYS A 268 -15.76 11.38 0.11
N TYR A 269 -15.04 10.57 0.90
CA TYR A 269 -13.80 10.99 1.55
C TYR A 269 -12.75 11.49 0.54
N LEU A 270 -12.57 10.79 -0.59
CA LEU A 270 -11.66 11.21 -1.66
C LEU A 270 -12.07 12.56 -2.28
N ALA A 271 -13.38 12.74 -2.52
CA ALA A 271 -13.93 14.00 -3.00
C ALA A 271 -13.73 15.14 -1.99
N ASP A 272 -13.96 14.86 -0.71
CA ASP A 272 -13.79 15.83 0.38
C ASP A 272 -12.32 16.25 0.52
N TYR A 273 -11.37 15.34 0.32
CA TYR A 273 -9.95 15.67 0.24
C TYR A 273 -9.66 16.64 -0.92
N GLU A 274 -10.08 16.33 -2.15
CA GLU A 274 -9.88 17.22 -3.31
C GLU A 274 -10.52 18.60 -3.05
N ASN A 275 -11.74 18.64 -2.51
CA ASN A 275 -12.48 19.88 -2.24
C ASN A 275 -11.83 20.74 -1.16
N LYS A 276 -11.34 20.12 -0.08
CA LYS A 276 -10.75 20.82 1.07
C LYS A 276 -9.37 21.35 0.76
N THR A 277 -8.56 20.56 0.08
CA THR A 277 -7.13 20.83 -0.10
C THR A 277 -6.79 21.42 -1.47
N GLY A 278 -7.63 21.20 -2.48
CA GLY A 278 -7.30 21.43 -3.89
C GLY A 278 -6.37 20.36 -4.49
N GLY A 279 -6.00 19.35 -3.70
CA GLY A 279 -5.13 18.24 -4.07
C GLY A 279 -5.77 17.22 -5.02
N LYS A 280 -5.03 16.14 -5.30
CA LYS A 280 -5.42 14.98 -6.09
C LYS A 280 -5.15 13.69 -5.33
N ILE A 281 -6.15 12.82 -5.38
CA ILE A 281 -6.16 11.55 -4.66
C ILE A 281 -6.87 10.50 -5.51
N LEU A 282 -6.45 9.25 -5.39
CA LEU A 282 -7.12 8.10 -6.00
C LEU A 282 -7.05 6.89 -5.08
N ALA A 283 -7.78 5.85 -5.44
CA ALA A 283 -7.74 4.54 -4.82
C ALA A 283 -7.34 3.48 -5.86
N ILE A 284 -6.58 2.46 -5.46
CA ILE A 284 -6.25 1.28 -6.25
C ILE A 284 -6.90 0.09 -5.56
N ALA A 285 -7.95 -0.47 -6.15
CA ALA A 285 -8.58 -1.67 -5.62
C ALA A 285 -7.69 -2.89 -5.87
N HIS A 286 -7.73 -3.86 -4.95
CA HIS A 286 -6.94 -5.10 -5.05
C HIS A 286 -7.59 -6.24 -4.26
N ASN A 287 -7.08 -7.45 -4.45
CA ASN A 287 -7.54 -8.67 -3.77
C ASN A 287 -9.05 -8.93 -3.90
N GLY A 288 -9.60 -8.75 -5.09
CA GLY A 288 -11.00 -9.10 -5.38
C GLY A 288 -11.30 -10.57 -5.07
N ASN A 289 -10.29 -11.45 -5.21
CA ASN A 289 -10.34 -12.86 -4.82
C ASN A 289 -10.63 -13.09 -3.32
N LEU A 290 -10.32 -12.16 -2.41
CA LEU A 290 -10.69 -12.28 -0.98
C LEU A 290 -12.07 -11.70 -0.66
N SER A 291 -12.70 -11.03 -1.63
CA SER A 291 -13.98 -10.35 -1.44
C SER A 291 -15.17 -11.28 -1.48
N ASN A 292 -15.01 -12.53 -1.95
CA ASN A 292 -16.14 -13.43 -2.23
C ASN A 292 -17.21 -12.75 -3.11
N GLY A 293 -16.76 -12.13 -4.20
CA GLY A 293 -17.62 -11.59 -5.25
C GLY A 293 -18.19 -10.19 -4.98
N ILE A 294 -17.86 -9.54 -3.86
CA ILE A 294 -18.42 -8.20 -3.56
C ILE A 294 -17.58 -7.05 -4.12
N MET A 295 -16.34 -7.30 -4.59
CA MET A 295 -15.48 -6.27 -5.19
C MET A 295 -16.02 -5.74 -6.52
N PHE A 296 -16.54 -6.64 -7.36
CA PHE A 296 -17.07 -6.32 -8.70
C PHE A 296 -18.52 -6.81 -8.82
N PRO A 297 -19.46 -6.17 -8.10
CA PRO A 297 -20.86 -6.56 -8.18
C PRO A 297 -21.39 -6.33 -9.60
N LEU A 298 -22.24 -7.23 -10.08
CA LEU A 298 -22.93 -7.10 -11.38
C LEU A 298 -24.31 -6.44 -11.27
N ASP A 299 -25.08 -6.79 -10.23
CA ASP A 299 -26.47 -6.32 -10.05
C ASP A 299 -26.66 -5.36 -8.87
N ALA A 300 -26.10 -5.71 -7.72
CA ALA A 300 -26.24 -4.98 -6.47
C ALA A 300 -25.01 -5.12 -5.60
N GLN A 301 -24.77 -4.11 -4.76
CA GLN A 301 -23.73 -4.13 -3.73
C GLN A 301 -24.05 -5.16 -2.64
N TRP A 302 -23.08 -5.42 -1.76
CA TRP A 302 -23.20 -6.38 -0.65
C TRP A 302 -24.41 -6.18 0.27
N ASN A 303 -24.95 -4.95 0.34
CA ASN A 303 -26.13 -4.60 1.14
C ASN A 303 -27.46 -4.64 0.36
N GLY A 304 -27.45 -5.12 -0.90
CA GLY A 304 -28.62 -5.19 -1.77
C GLY A 304 -28.96 -3.89 -2.51
N THR A 305 -28.20 -2.81 -2.29
CA THR A 305 -28.36 -1.56 -3.05
C THR A 305 -27.97 -1.80 -4.50
N LYS A 306 -28.94 -1.66 -5.41
CA LYS A 306 -28.74 -1.81 -6.85
C LYS A 306 -27.65 -0.86 -7.35
N LEU A 307 -26.92 -1.31 -8.35
CA LEU A 307 -25.97 -0.44 -9.05
C LEU A 307 -26.74 0.62 -9.83
N ASP A 308 -26.24 1.85 -9.75
CA ASP A 308 -26.75 3.02 -10.44
C ASP A 308 -25.61 3.68 -11.23
N GLU A 309 -25.96 4.63 -12.11
CA GLU A 309 -24.98 5.39 -12.90
C GLU A 309 -23.94 6.08 -12.01
N THR A 310 -24.36 6.54 -10.84
CA THR A 310 -23.47 7.15 -9.84
C THR A 310 -22.38 6.18 -9.40
N TYR A 311 -22.70 4.92 -9.07
CA TYR A 311 -21.70 3.93 -8.66
C TYR A 311 -20.62 3.73 -9.72
N VAL A 312 -21.04 3.46 -10.96
CA VAL A 312 -20.11 3.18 -12.07
C VAL A 312 -19.25 4.40 -12.37
N THR A 313 -19.85 5.59 -12.38
CA THR A 313 -19.14 6.86 -12.66
C THR A 313 -18.14 7.18 -11.56
N GLN A 314 -18.51 7.02 -10.29
CA GLN A 314 -17.61 7.29 -9.15
C GLN A 314 -16.48 6.26 -9.10
N ARG A 315 -16.77 4.97 -9.30
CA ARG A 315 -15.72 3.94 -9.36
C ARG A 315 -14.73 4.22 -10.50
N SER A 316 -15.22 4.51 -11.70
CA SER A 316 -14.33 4.82 -12.83
C SER A 316 -13.48 6.07 -12.60
N LYS A 317 -13.98 7.05 -11.82
CA LYS A 317 -13.22 8.25 -11.46
C LYS A 317 -12.14 7.95 -10.41
N TRP A 318 -12.52 7.25 -9.34
CA TRP A 318 -11.70 7.13 -8.12
C TRP A 318 -10.84 5.88 -8.07
N GLU A 319 -11.26 4.81 -8.74
CA GLU A 319 -10.58 3.52 -8.82
C GLU A 319 -10.18 3.18 -10.27
N PRO A 320 -9.35 4.01 -10.93
CA PRO A 320 -8.99 3.79 -12.34
C PRO A 320 -7.97 2.66 -12.54
N ILE A 321 -7.37 2.14 -11.47
CA ILE A 321 -6.34 1.10 -11.48
C ILE A 321 -6.77 -0.03 -10.55
N TYR A 322 -6.48 -1.26 -10.94
CA TYR A 322 -6.65 -2.46 -10.14
C TYR A 322 -5.33 -3.24 -10.08
N GLU A 323 -4.95 -3.69 -8.89
CA GLU A 323 -3.85 -4.64 -8.71
C GLU A 323 -4.42 -6.05 -8.78
N ALA A 324 -4.03 -6.77 -9.83
CA ALA A 324 -4.60 -8.07 -10.15
C ALA A 324 -3.93 -9.24 -9.41
N THR A 325 -2.66 -9.09 -9.02
CA THR A 325 -1.86 -10.14 -8.37
C THR A 325 -1.19 -9.61 -7.11
N GLN A 326 -1.30 -10.35 -6.02
CA GLN A 326 -0.69 -10.00 -4.73
C GLN A 326 -0.22 -11.28 -4.00
N ILE A 327 0.49 -11.16 -2.88
CA ILE A 327 0.90 -12.33 -2.06
C ILE A 327 -0.27 -13.19 -1.56
N LYS A 328 -1.49 -12.61 -1.54
CA LYS A 328 -2.74 -13.27 -1.17
C LYS A 328 -3.44 -13.91 -2.39
N GLY A 329 -2.70 -14.12 -3.48
CA GLY A 329 -3.11 -14.86 -4.67
C GLY A 329 -3.43 -13.97 -5.86
N ASP A 330 -3.56 -14.61 -7.01
CA ASP A 330 -4.01 -13.96 -8.23
C ASP A 330 -5.53 -13.74 -8.22
N GLY A 331 -5.95 -12.65 -8.86
CA GLY A 331 -7.34 -12.28 -9.05
C GLY A 331 -7.61 -11.68 -10.43
N GLU A 332 -6.72 -11.90 -11.40
CA GLU A 332 -6.94 -11.53 -12.80
C GLU A 332 -7.79 -12.57 -13.53
N ALA A 333 -7.47 -13.85 -13.33
CA ALA A 333 -8.09 -14.98 -14.02
C ALA A 333 -8.38 -16.14 -13.07
N HIS A 334 -9.16 -17.12 -13.54
CA HIS A 334 -9.44 -18.35 -12.80
C HIS A 334 -9.84 -19.48 -13.77
N PRO A 335 -9.49 -20.76 -13.55
CA PRO A 335 -9.71 -21.84 -14.53
C PRO A 335 -11.20 -22.10 -14.81
N PHE A 336 -12.08 -21.79 -13.86
CA PHE A 336 -13.53 -21.83 -14.07
C PHE A 336 -14.01 -20.83 -15.14
N LEU A 337 -13.39 -19.65 -15.24
CA LEU A 337 -13.76 -18.60 -16.21
C LEU A 337 -13.00 -18.76 -17.53
N SER A 338 -11.77 -19.27 -17.47
CA SER A 338 -10.86 -19.42 -18.60
C SER A 338 -10.28 -20.84 -18.63
N PRO A 339 -11.12 -21.86 -18.92
CA PRO A 339 -10.72 -23.27 -18.81
C PRO A 339 -9.64 -23.70 -19.81
N ASP A 340 -9.48 -22.94 -20.90
CA ASP A 340 -8.49 -23.19 -21.94
C ASP A 340 -7.22 -22.33 -21.78
N ASP A 341 -7.14 -21.50 -20.72
CA ASP A 341 -5.94 -20.69 -20.42
C ASP A 341 -5.05 -21.41 -19.40
N GLU A 342 -3.86 -21.81 -19.85
CA GLU A 342 -2.88 -22.52 -19.02
C GLU A 342 -2.33 -21.66 -17.86
N PHE A 343 -2.48 -20.33 -17.92
CA PHE A 343 -2.04 -19.41 -16.86
C PHE A 343 -3.15 -19.05 -15.87
N ALA A 344 -4.39 -19.45 -16.11
CA ALA A 344 -5.50 -19.13 -15.23
C ALA A 344 -5.45 -19.84 -13.86
N ASP A 345 -4.56 -20.83 -13.68
CA ASP A 345 -4.34 -21.52 -12.39
C ASP A 345 -3.12 -20.99 -11.59
N TYR A 346 -2.70 -19.75 -11.84
CA TYR A 346 -1.54 -19.16 -11.17
C TYR A 346 -1.90 -18.67 -9.75
N GLU A 347 -1.37 -19.33 -8.72
CA GLU A 347 -1.46 -18.90 -7.30
C GLU A 347 -2.87 -18.47 -6.83
N ASN A 348 -3.91 -19.23 -7.20
CA ASN A 348 -5.31 -18.93 -6.88
C ASN A 348 -5.65 -19.00 -5.37
N TRP A 349 -6.65 -18.23 -4.97
CA TRP A 349 -7.28 -18.30 -3.65
C TRP A 349 -8.74 -18.79 -3.73
N ASP A 350 -8.91 -20.11 -3.65
CA ASP A 350 -10.23 -20.75 -3.80
C ASP A 350 -10.82 -21.27 -2.49
N ILE A 351 -10.18 -21.00 -1.37
CA ILE A 351 -10.56 -21.57 -0.08
C ILE A 351 -11.80 -20.85 0.49
N GLY A 352 -11.83 -19.52 0.43
CA GLY A 352 -12.93 -18.73 1.01
C GLY A 352 -12.63 -17.23 1.09
N ASN A 353 -13.36 -16.53 1.95
CA ASN A 353 -13.04 -15.14 2.31
C ASN A 353 -11.82 -15.06 3.25
N LEU A 354 -11.43 -13.86 3.69
CA LEU A 354 -10.17 -13.61 4.42
C LEU A 354 -9.98 -14.50 5.67
N ASP A 355 -11.04 -14.70 6.44
CA ASP A 355 -11.02 -15.53 7.66
C ASP A 355 -11.54 -16.96 7.44
N VAL A 356 -11.79 -17.35 6.18
CA VAL A 356 -12.28 -18.66 5.78
C VAL A 356 -13.61 -19.03 6.44
N SER A 357 -14.37 -18.03 6.90
CA SER A 357 -15.70 -18.22 7.48
C SER A 357 -16.76 -18.56 6.43
N VAL A 358 -16.52 -18.18 5.16
CA VAL A 358 -17.39 -18.47 4.02
C VAL A 358 -16.54 -19.04 2.88
N ALA A 359 -16.82 -20.29 2.52
CA ALA A 359 -16.18 -20.97 1.39
C ALA A 359 -16.48 -20.26 0.06
N LYS A 360 -15.50 -20.29 -0.86
CA LYS A 360 -15.66 -19.75 -2.20
C LYS A 360 -16.66 -20.60 -2.99
N THR A 361 -17.51 -19.94 -3.79
CA THR A 361 -18.34 -20.63 -4.80
C THR A 361 -18.06 -20.05 -6.18
N ASN A 362 -18.39 -20.79 -7.23
CA ASN A 362 -18.15 -20.37 -8.62
C ASN A 362 -18.89 -19.07 -8.99
N GLU A 363 -20.07 -18.85 -8.41
CA GLU A 363 -20.84 -17.62 -8.62
C GLU A 363 -20.09 -16.37 -8.11
N MET A 364 -19.21 -16.53 -7.13
CA MET A 364 -18.40 -15.44 -6.57
C MET A 364 -17.18 -15.09 -7.43
N LEU A 365 -16.91 -15.86 -8.49
CA LEU A 365 -15.81 -15.63 -9.43
C LEU A 365 -16.27 -14.83 -10.66
N ALA A 366 -17.57 -14.66 -10.87
CA ALA A 366 -18.11 -14.08 -12.09
C ALA A 366 -17.89 -12.55 -12.24
N GLY A 367 -17.28 -11.90 -11.24
CA GLY A 367 -17.14 -10.45 -11.13
C GLY A 367 -15.70 -10.02 -10.98
#